data_AF-A0A9P6CR56-F1
#
_entry.id   AF-A0A9P6CR56-F1
#
_cell.length_a   1.000
_cell.length_b   1.000
_cell.length_c   1.000
_cell.angle_alpha   90.00
_cell.angle_beta   90.00
_cell.angle_gamma   90.00
#
_symmetry.space_group_name_H-M   'P 1'
#
loop_
_entity.id
_entity.type
_entity.pdbx_description
1 polymer ?
#
loop_
_entity_poly.entity_id
_entity_poly.type
_entity_poly.pdbx_seq_one_letter_code
_entity_poly.pdbx_strand_id
1 'polypeptide(L)'
;MYHPKGPFLTSNRLERLEFAWNTIKDTSKQSNSVSTKDAFKRASANDNVKRQLTTFTMYGRTALISNIITKARSRVKGFFGFKGDKVKDDIEWLLKDSKFMYGGVNVEKREYNNQEPFGCDLIVDIIEAQWFSTTSRSNADAETSAKIAAEKDLPLTIIILAVTVIEHAIKEWNNGRKATPLAFTEDIAKQSYNHHLGNWNILAEKSPKWTSFWRQKLLKRILTNQEDVYGDSSNGSDLAGVDFGQLDALATAEMGEQEAS
;
A
#
# COMPACT_ATOMS: atom_id res chain seq x y z
N MET A 1 13.66 -1.85 6.58
CA MET A 1 14.46 -2.50 7.65
C MET A 1 13.52 -3.30 8.53
N TYR A 2 13.80 -4.59 8.72
CA TYR A 2 12.91 -5.57 9.35
C TYR A 2 13.13 -5.62 10.86
N HIS A 3 12.06 -5.44 11.63
CA HIS A 3 12.03 -5.83 13.05
C HIS A 3 11.25 -7.15 13.16
N PRO A 4 11.79 -8.20 13.80
CA PRO A 4 11.19 -9.55 13.81
C PRO A 4 9.79 -9.64 14.43
N LYS A 5 9.36 -8.59 15.14
CA LYS A 5 8.01 -8.49 15.74
C LYS A 5 6.99 -7.70 14.91
N GLY A 6 7.34 -7.27 13.69
CA GLY A 6 6.47 -6.44 12.85
C GLY A 6 6.31 -5.00 13.41
N PRO A 7 5.42 -4.18 12.82
CA PRO A 7 5.23 -2.81 13.24
C PRO A 7 4.39 -2.67 14.50
N PHE A 8 3.70 -3.72 14.97
CA PHE A 8 2.79 -3.66 16.12
C PHE A 8 3.44 -4.20 17.40
N LEU A 9 3.47 -3.36 18.43
CA LEU A 9 4.13 -3.66 19.71
C LEU A 9 3.08 -4.01 20.75
N THR A 10 3.50 -4.55 21.88
CA THR A 10 2.59 -4.66 23.03
C THR A 10 2.34 -3.27 23.62
N SER A 11 1.33 -3.14 24.48
CA SER A 11 1.07 -1.93 25.25
C SER A 11 2.19 -1.56 26.25
N ASN A 12 3.22 -2.40 26.39
CA ASN A 12 4.36 -2.16 27.27
C ASN A 12 5.23 -0.98 26.79
N ARG A 13 5.31 0.07 27.62
CA ARG A 13 6.09 1.27 27.35
C ARG A 13 7.58 0.97 27.11
N LEU A 14 8.17 0.03 27.86
CA LEU A 14 9.60 -0.28 27.73
C LEU A 14 9.91 -0.93 26.37
N GLU A 15 9.06 -1.88 25.93
CA GLU A 15 9.20 -2.52 24.62
C GLU A 15 9.05 -1.51 23.47
N ARG A 16 8.18 -0.50 23.63
CA ARG A 16 8.02 0.58 22.64
C ARG A 16 9.26 1.45 22.51
N LEU A 17 9.86 1.83 23.63
CA LEU A 17 11.09 2.61 23.64
C LEU A 17 12.27 1.81 23.08
N GLU A 18 12.36 0.53 23.44
CA GLU A 18 13.38 -0.38 22.93
C GLU A 18 13.27 -0.58 21.42
N PHE A 19 12.06 -0.82 20.90
CA PHE A 19 11.81 -0.93 19.46
C PHE A 19 12.26 0.32 18.71
N ALA A 20 11.87 1.50 19.17
CA ALA A 20 12.21 2.76 18.51
C ALA A 20 13.72 3.00 18.54
N TRP A 21 14.38 2.72 19.67
CA TRP A 21 15.84 2.86 19.77
C TRP A 21 16.59 1.84 18.89
N ASN A 22 16.14 0.59 18.84
CA ASN A 22 16.71 -0.44 17.97
C ASN A 22 16.53 -0.06 16.49
N THR A 23 15.37 0.49 16.12
CA THR A 23 15.12 1.00 14.76
C THR A 23 16.11 2.12 14.40
N ILE A 24 16.34 3.09 15.29
CA ILE A 24 17.32 4.17 15.08
C ILE A 24 18.74 3.60 14.94
N LYS A 25 19.12 2.68 15.84
CA LYS A 25 20.43 2.03 15.85
C LYS A 25 20.70 1.29 14.55
N ASP A 26 19.75 0.49 14.10
CA ASP A 26 19.94 -0.31 12.89
C ASP A 26 19.93 0.60 11.64
N THR A 27 19.07 1.62 11.60
CA THR A 27 19.05 2.64 10.52
C THR A 27 20.39 3.35 10.41
N SER A 28 21.01 3.72 11.53
CA SER A 28 22.34 4.31 11.55
C SER A 28 23.41 3.36 11.01
N LYS A 29 23.38 2.08 11.40
CA LYS A 29 24.34 1.07 10.91
C LYS A 29 24.27 0.88 9.39
N GLN A 30 23.06 0.86 8.84
CA GLN A 30 22.83 0.68 7.40
C GLN A 30 23.08 1.95 6.58
N SER A 31 23.22 3.11 7.21
CA SER A 31 23.54 4.33 6.50
C SER A 31 24.98 4.29 5.96
N ASN A 32 25.18 4.73 4.72
CA ASN A 32 26.52 4.95 4.17
C ASN A 32 27.16 6.26 4.69
N SER A 33 26.37 7.11 5.36
CA SER A 33 26.83 8.41 5.86
C SER A 33 27.61 8.27 7.16
N VAL A 34 28.87 8.72 7.14
CA VAL A 34 29.71 8.85 8.34
C VAL A 34 29.08 9.82 9.34
N SER A 35 28.49 10.92 8.87
CA SER A 35 27.84 11.91 9.74
C SER A 35 26.62 11.32 10.46
N THR A 36 25.86 10.43 9.83
CA THR A 36 24.73 9.71 10.45
C THR A 36 25.20 8.72 11.53
N LYS A 37 26.33 8.03 11.30
CA LYS A 37 26.93 7.13 12.29
C LYS A 37 27.46 7.89 13.50
N ASP A 38 28.11 9.03 13.29
CA ASP A 38 28.63 9.86 14.37
C ASP A 38 27.53 10.62 15.11
N ALA A 39 26.47 11.05 14.42
CA ALA A 39 25.26 11.58 15.06
C ALA A 39 24.61 10.54 15.98
N PHE A 40 24.53 9.28 15.56
CA PHE A 40 24.03 8.20 16.40
C PHE A 40 24.90 7.95 17.64
N LYS A 41 26.24 7.97 17.51
CA LYS A 41 27.15 7.86 18.68
C LYS A 41 26.91 8.99 19.68
N ARG A 42 26.81 10.25 19.19
CA ARG A 42 26.50 11.41 20.05
C ARG A 42 25.15 11.29 20.74
N ALA A 43 24.12 10.86 20.00
CA ALA A 43 22.80 10.61 20.56
C ALA A 43 22.79 9.48 21.58
N SER A 44 23.62 8.44 21.39
CA SER A 44 23.72 7.30 22.31
C SER A 44 24.34 7.69 23.66
N ALA A 45 25.21 8.72 23.67
CA ALA A 45 25.85 9.23 24.88
C ALA A 45 25.03 10.31 25.60
N ASN A 46 23.89 10.74 25.06
CA ASN A 46 23.06 11.80 25.62
C ASN A 46 21.60 11.33 25.78
N ASP A 47 21.19 11.09 27.03
CA ASP A 47 19.86 10.57 27.35
C ASP A 47 18.71 11.47 26.89
N ASN A 48 18.90 12.79 26.89
CA ASN A 48 17.88 13.73 26.42
C ASN A 48 17.69 13.61 24.91
N VAL A 49 18.79 13.59 24.15
CA VAL A 49 18.76 13.42 22.69
C VAL A 49 18.19 12.05 22.32
N LYS A 50 18.61 10.99 23.03
CA LYS A 50 18.07 9.64 22.87
C LYS A 50 16.55 9.61 23.06
N ARG A 51 16.04 10.26 24.10
CA ARG A 51 14.60 10.37 24.37
C ARG A 51 13.88 11.12 23.26
N GLN A 52 14.41 12.26 22.82
CA GLN A 52 13.82 13.07 21.74
C GLN A 52 13.73 12.28 20.43
N LEU A 53 14.81 11.61 20.02
CA LEU A 53 14.80 10.77 18.82
C LEU A 53 13.82 9.61 18.93
N THR A 54 13.77 8.95 20.08
CA THR A 54 12.82 7.86 20.34
C THR A 54 11.37 8.34 20.20
N THR A 55 11.05 9.49 20.79
CA THR A 55 9.72 10.12 20.66
C THR A 55 9.42 10.48 19.21
N PHE A 56 10.37 11.07 18.50
CA PHE A 56 10.21 11.42 17.08
C PHE A 56 9.92 10.20 16.21
N THR A 57 10.65 9.10 16.39
CA THR A 57 10.40 7.83 15.70
C THR A 57 8.99 7.29 15.97
N MET A 58 8.50 7.41 17.20
CA MET A 58 7.14 6.98 17.55
C MET A 58 6.06 7.85 16.90
N TYR A 59 6.29 9.15 16.73
CA TYR A 59 5.39 10.01 15.97
C TYR A 59 5.34 9.62 14.49
N GLY A 60 6.51 9.39 13.87
CA GLY A 60 6.59 8.91 12.48
C GLY A 60 5.82 7.60 12.29
N ARG A 61 6.00 6.63 13.19
CA ARG A 61 5.25 5.37 13.18
C ARG A 61 3.74 5.59 13.29
N THR A 62 3.30 6.45 14.20
CA THR A 62 1.87 6.73 14.43
C THR A 62 1.25 7.38 13.19
N ALA A 63 1.97 8.32 12.57
CA ALA A 63 1.56 8.95 11.32
C ALA A 63 1.45 7.94 10.17
N LEU A 64 2.44 7.06 9.99
CA LEU A 64 2.42 6.01 8.96
C LEU A 64 1.21 5.10 9.11
N ILE A 65 0.98 4.57 10.33
CA ILE A 65 -0.16 3.69 10.61
C ILE A 65 -1.50 4.41 10.39
N SER A 66 -1.63 5.67 10.83
CA SER A 66 -2.85 6.44 10.64
C SER A 66 -3.13 6.75 9.17
N ASN A 67 -2.08 7.01 8.40
CA ASN A 67 -2.17 7.30 6.98
C ASN A 67 -2.58 6.07 6.18
N ILE A 68 -2.00 4.90 6.45
CA ILE A 68 -2.29 3.70 5.69
C ILE A 68 -3.69 3.15 5.97
N ILE A 69 -4.17 3.19 7.23
CA ILE A 69 -5.55 2.77 7.53
C ILE A 69 -6.57 3.74 6.92
N THR A 70 -6.27 5.04 6.87
CA THR A 70 -7.15 6.03 6.22
C THR A 70 -7.31 5.73 4.72
N LYS A 71 -6.21 5.39 4.04
CA LYS A 71 -6.23 5.00 2.62
C LYS A 71 -7.04 3.72 2.37
N ALA A 72 -6.97 2.75 3.29
CA ALA A 72 -7.77 1.52 3.21
C ALA A 72 -9.26 1.82 3.37
N ARG A 73 -9.63 2.56 4.43
CA ARG A 73 -11.02 2.98 4.68
C ARG A 73 -11.66 3.70 3.51
N SER A 74 -10.90 4.56 2.83
CA SER A 74 -11.42 5.33 1.70
C SER A 74 -11.64 4.51 0.43
N ARG A 75 -11.00 3.33 0.30
CA ARG A 75 -11.01 2.52 -0.94
C ARG A 75 -11.85 1.25 -0.84
N VAL A 76 -11.87 0.58 0.32
CA VAL A 76 -12.52 -0.72 0.53
C VAL A 76 -13.97 -0.74 0.02
N LYS A 77 -14.76 0.29 0.33
CA LYS A 77 -16.17 0.36 -0.10
C LYS A 77 -16.32 0.33 -1.62
N GLY A 78 -15.55 1.16 -2.31
CA GLY A 78 -15.60 1.29 -3.77
C GLY A 78 -15.07 0.03 -4.44
N PHE A 79 -13.94 -0.48 -3.93
CA PHE A 79 -13.29 -1.67 -4.48
C PHE A 79 -14.16 -2.92 -4.41
N PHE A 80 -14.76 -3.21 -3.26
CA PHE A 80 -15.62 -4.39 -3.08
C PHE A 80 -17.10 -4.13 -3.44
N GLY A 81 -17.44 -2.94 -3.89
CA GLY A 81 -18.80 -2.62 -4.35
C GLY A 81 -19.87 -2.66 -3.24
N PHE A 82 -19.52 -2.34 -1.98
CA PHE A 82 -20.47 -2.40 -0.87
C PHE A 82 -21.69 -1.48 -1.09
N LYS A 83 -22.84 -2.10 -1.34
CA LYS A 83 -24.11 -1.43 -1.67
C LYS A 83 -25.30 -2.07 -0.95
N GLY A 84 -26.09 -1.24 -0.27
CA GLY A 84 -27.40 -1.63 0.26
C GLY A 84 -27.35 -2.69 1.37
N ASP A 85 -28.35 -3.56 1.41
CA ASP A 85 -28.59 -4.48 2.53
C ASP A 85 -27.73 -5.76 2.50
N LYS A 86 -27.02 -6.04 1.39
CA LYS A 86 -26.22 -7.26 1.21
C LYS A 86 -24.80 -7.19 1.77
N VAL A 87 -24.38 -6.01 2.21
CA VAL A 87 -23.00 -5.74 2.64
C VAL A 87 -22.55 -6.67 3.77
N LYS A 88 -23.46 -7.10 4.65
CA LYS A 88 -23.11 -8.04 5.72
C LYS A 88 -22.68 -9.40 5.14
N ASP A 89 -23.46 -9.95 4.23
CA ASP A 89 -23.14 -11.23 3.58
C ASP A 89 -21.87 -11.11 2.73
N ASP A 90 -21.67 -9.96 2.08
CA ASP A 90 -20.44 -9.64 1.33
C ASP A 90 -19.20 -9.72 2.24
N ILE A 91 -19.27 -9.09 3.41
CA ILE A 91 -18.19 -9.08 4.40
C ILE A 91 -17.93 -10.47 4.97
N GLU A 92 -18.98 -11.19 5.36
CA GLU A 92 -18.84 -12.54 5.92
C GLU A 92 -18.11 -13.46 4.93
N TRP A 93 -18.47 -13.39 3.66
CA TRP A 93 -17.78 -14.16 2.61
C TRP A 93 -16.34 -13.70 2.36
N LEU A 94 -16.10 -12.39 2.29
CA LEU A 94 -14.76 -11.82 2.07
C LEU A 94 -13.80 -12.20 3.21
N LEU A 95 -14.28 -12.17 4.46
CA LEU A 95 -13.48 -12.49 5.64
C LEU A 95 -13.32 -14.01 5.84
N LYS A 96 -14.29 -14.83 5.39
CA LYS A 96 -14.17 -16.29 5.43
C LYS A 96 -12.93 -16.72 4.65
N ASP A 97 -12.01 -17.41 5.30
CA ASP A 97 -10.73 -17.88 4.72
C ASP A 97 -9.88 -16.76 4.10
N SER A 98 -10.07 -15.51 4.54
CA SER A 98 -9.40 -14.33 3.98
C SER A 98 -9.53 -14.17 2.46
N LYS A 99 -10.69 -14.54 1.87
CA LYS A 99 -10.93 -14.43 0.41
C LYS A 99 -10.61 -13.06 -0.16
N PHE A 100 -10.80 -11.99 0.62
CA PHE A 100 -10.47 -10.63 0.23
C PHE A 100 -9.02 -10.41 -0.24
N MET A 101 -8.06 -11.25 0.19
CA MET A 101 -6.65 -11.08 -0.15
C MET A 101 -6.26 -11.70 -1.51
N TYR A 102 -7.13 -12.50 -2.11
CA TYR A 102 -6.83 -13.20 -3.37
C TYR A 102 -7.03 -12.31 -4.60
N GLY A 103 -6.41 -12.70 -5.71
CA GLY A 103 -6.66 -12.10 -7.03
C GLY A 103 -8.06 -12.40 -7.56
N GLY A 104 -8.54 -11.58 -8.50
CA GLY A 104 -9.80 -11.82 -9.21
C GLY A 104 -11.05 -11.86 -8.32
N VAL A 105 -11.04 -11.21 -7.16
CA VAL A 105 -12.19 -11.20 -6.24
C VAL A 105 -13.37 -10.49 -6.88
N ASN A 106 -14.48 -11.21 -7.05
CA ASN A 106 -15.77 -10.69 -7.47
C ASN A 106 -16.81 -10.98 -6.38
N VAL A 107 -17.20 -9.94 -5.65
CA VAL A 107 -18.14 -10.04 -4.52
C VAL A 107 -19.55 -10.43 -4.98
N GLU A 108 -20.00 -9.92 -6.12
CA GLU A 108 -21.34 -10.21 -6.65
C GLU A 108 -21.47 -11.69 -7.06
N LYS A 109 -20.44 -12.23 -7.73
CA LYS A 109 -20.39 -13.62 -8.18
C LYS A 109 -19.89 -14.61 -7.13
N ARG A 110 -19.32 -14.11 -6.02
CA ARG A 110 -18.66 -14.93 -4.98
C ARG A 110 -17.51 -15.77 -5.55
N GLU A 111 -16.74 -15.17 -6.46
CA GLU A 111 -15.60 -15.78 -7.13
C GLU A 111 -14.28 -15.15 -6.67
N TYR A 112 -13.22 -15.95 -6.62
CA TYR A 112 -11.85 -15.49 -6.39
C TYR A 112 -10.87 -16.48 -7.03
N ASN A 113 -9.68 -16.00 -7.39
CA ASN A 113 -8.64 -16.83 -7.98
C ASN A 113 -7.75 -17.44 -6.88
N ASN A 114 -7.97 -18.72 -6.57
CA ASN A 114 -7.18 -19.43 -5.56
C ASN A 114 -5.70 -19.66 -5.94
N GLN A 115 -5.32 -19.41 -7.20
CA GLN A 115 -3.93 -19.47 -7.68
C GLN A 115 -3.18 -18.14 -7.47
N GLU A 116 -3.86 -17.11 -6.98
CA GLU A 116 -3.29 -15.78 -6.73
C GLU A 116 -3.50 -15.35 -5.27
N PRO A 117 -2.93 -16.08 -4.29
CA PRO A 117 -2.93 -15.61 -2.90
C PRO A 117 -2.19 -14.27 -2.81
N PHE A 118 -2.67 -13.36 -1.96
CA PHE A 118 -2.18 -11.98 -1.89
C PHE A 118 -2.33 -11.17 -3.19
N GLY A 119 -3.02 -11.69 -4.21
CA GLY A 119 -3.17 -11.06 -5.52
C GLY A 119 -4.25 -9.98 -5.63
N CYS A 120 -4.90 -9.60 -4.53
CA CYS A 120 -5.95 -8.58 -4.55
C CYS A 120 -5.38 -7.23 -5.03
N ASP A 121 -6.00 -6.62 -6.05
CA ASP A 121 -5.56 -5.35 -6.61
C ASP A 121 -5.55 -4.21 -5.59
N LEU A 122 -6.45 -4.24 -4.60
CA LEU A 122 -6.47 -3.27 -3.52
C LEU A 122 -5.18 -3.28 -2.69
N ILE A 123 -4.46 -4.40 -2.60
CA ILE A 123 -3.14 -4.45 -1.94
C ILE A 123 -2.15 -3.56 -2.69
N VAL A 124 -2.16 -3.61 -4.03
CA VAL A 124 -1.32 -2.79 -4.91
C VAL A 124 -1.66 -1.32 -4.70
N ASP A 125 -2.95 -0.97 -4.80
CA ASP A 125 -3.44 0.41 -4.65
C ASP A 125 -3.06 1.05 -3.32
N ILE A 126 -3.10 0.27 -2.23
CA ILE A 126 -2.76 0.77 -0.89
C ILE A 126 -1.25 1.00 -0.74
N ILE A 127 -0.43 0.12 -1.30
CA ILE A 127 1.02 0.25 -1.26
C ILE A 127 1.46 1.43 -2.13
N GLU A 128 0.90 1.54 -3.34
CA GLU A 128 1.12 2.67 -4.24
C GLU A 128 0.74 3.99 -3.58
N ALA A 129 -0.48 4.08 -3.06
CA ALA A 129 -0.95 5.32 -2.46
C ALA A 129 -0.12 5.76 -1.25
N GLN A 130 0.49 4.83 -0.50
CA GLN A 130 1.29 5.16 0.68
C GLN A 130 2.75 5.48 0.35
N TRP A 131 3.44 4.63 -0.40
CA TRP A 131 4.88 4.76 -0.63
C TRP A 131 5.21 5.33 -2.02
N PHE A 132 4.40 5.04 -3.03
CA PHE A 132 4.66 5.42 -4.43
C PHE A 132 3.64 6.44 -4.94
N SER A 133 3.19 7.35 -4.08
CA SER A 133 2.25 8.39 -4.47
C SER A 133 2.97 9.48 -5.27
N THR A 134 2.49 9.74 -6.48
CA THR A 134 2.98 10.81 -7.38
C THR A 134 2.42 12.19 -7.04
N THR A 135 1.35 12.25 -6.25
CA THR A 135 0.56 13.47 -6.00
C THR A 135 1.06 14.29 -4.81
N SER A 136 2.10 13.84 -4.10
CA SER A 136 2.63 14.49 -2.88
C SER A 136 3.97 15.19 -3.15
N ARG A 137 4.01 16.53 -3.04
CA ARG A 137 5.25 17.34 -3.10
C ARG A 137 6.19 17.15 -1.90
N SER A 138 5.72 16.51 -0.82
CA SER A 138 6.55 16.10 0.32
C SER A 138 6.34 14.62 0.56
N ASN A 139 6.93 13.77 -0.28
CA ASN A 139 6.89 12.34 -0.03
C ASN A 139 7.80 12.02 1.16
N ALA A 140 7.24 12.07 2.38
CA ALA A 140 7.91 11.69 3.62
C ALA A 140 8.47 10.26 3.57
N ASP A 141 7.94 9.45 2.65
CA ASP A 141 8.35 8.07 2.40
C ASP A 141 9.31 7.94 1.19
N ALA A 142 9.75 9.03 0.55
CA ALA A 142 10.58 9.03 -0.66
C ALA A 142 11.87 8.20 -0.50
N GLU A 143 12.55 8.33 0.63
CA GLU A 143 13.77 7.55 0.91
C GLU A 143 13.45 6.06 0.99
N THR A 144 12.32 5.69 1.61
CA THR A 144 11.86 4.31 1.68
C THR A 144 11.57 3.77 0.28
N SER A 145 10.88 4.53 -0.56
CA SER A 145 10.49 4.12 -1.92
C SER A 145 11.70 4.01 -2.84
N ALA A 146 12.64 4.95 -2.77
CA ALA A 146 13.89 4.90 -3.51
C ALA A 146 14.71 3.66 -3.11
N LYS A 147 14.77 3.34 -1.81
CA LYS A 147 15.46 2.15 -1.33
C LYS A 147 14.80 0.86 -1.82
N ILE A 148 13.48 0.76 -1.78
CA ILE A 148 12.73 -0.40 -2.30
C ILE A 148 12.99 -0.58 -3.80
N ALA A 149 12.95 0.50 -4.57
CA ALA A 149 13.22 0.47 -6.01
C ALA A 149 14.65 0.02 -6.31
N ALA A 150 15.64 0.53 -5.56
CA ALA A 150 17.04 0.15 -5.71
C ALA A 150 17.30 -1.33 -5.35
N GLU A 151 16.67 -1.83 -4.28
CA GLU A 151 16.80 -3.22 -3.82
C GLU A 151 16.03 -4.21 -4.71
N LYS A 152 15.08 -3.74 -5.53
CA LYS A 152 14.21 -4.55 -6.39
C LYS A 152 13.45 -5.65 -5.64
N ASP A 153 13.23 -5.48 -4.33
CA ASP A 153 12.45 -6.38 -3.50
C ASP A 153 11.51 -5.56 -2.62
N LEU A 154 10.21 -5.87 -2.70
CA LEU A 154 9.21 -5.24 -1.86
C LEU A 154 9.23 -5.90 -0.47
N PRO A 155 9.47 -5.16 0.62
CA PRO A 155 9.49 -5.74 1.95
C PRO A 155 8.18 -6.44 2.29
N LEU A 156 8.26 -7.70 2.73
CA LEU A 156 7.10 -8.48 3.18
C LEU A 156 6.26 -7.73 4.21
N THR A 157 6.89 -6.97 5.09
CA THR A 157 6.21 -6.18 6.12
C THR A 157 5.22 -5.18 5.54
N ILE A 158 5.51 -4.60 4.37
CA ILE A 158 4.63 -3.64 3.68
C ILE A 158 3.40 -4.37 3.13
N ILE A 159 3.60 -5.54 2.52
CA ILE A 159 2.52 -6.39 2.00
C ILE A 159 1.58 -6.82 3.13
N ILE A 160 2.12 -7.40 4.20
CA ILE A 160 1.30 -7.87 5.33
C ILE A 160 0.58 -6.70 6.01
N LEU A 161 1.22 -5.53 6.12
CA LEU A 161 0.57 -4.34 6.67
C LEU A 161 -0.59 -3.87 5.79
N ALA A 162 -0.44 -3.86 4.46
CA ALA A 162 -1.51 -3.52 3.52
C ALA A 162 -2.71 -4.47 3.67
N VAL A 163 -2.48 -5.78 3.71
CA VAL A 163 -3.53 -6.78 3.94
C VAL A 163 -4.23 -6.57 5.28
N THR A 164 -3.46 -6.29 6.34
CA THR A 164 -3.99 -6.05 7.69
C THR A 164 -4.93 -4.85 7.73
N VAL A 165 -4.56 -3.73 7.10
CA VAL A 165 -5.42 -2.54 7.08
C VAL A 165 -6.65 -2.71 6.19
N ILE A 166 -6.55 -3.50 5.11
CA ILE A 166 -7.69 -3.87 4.27
C ILE A 166 -8.68 -4.70 5.09
N GLU A 167 -8.21 -5.75 5.77
CA GLU A 167 -9.05 -6.60 6.62
C GLU A 167 -9.78 -5.76 7.69
N HIS A 168 -9.04 -4.88 8.38
CA HIS A 168 -9.64 -4.01 9.38
C HIS A 168 -10.70 -3.08 8.76
N ALA A 169 -10.39 -2.45 7.64
CA ALA A 169 -11.33 -1.58 6.95
C ALA A 169 -12.57 -2.34 6.45
N ILE A 170 -12.46 -3.60 6.04
CA ILE A 170 -13.62 -4.47 5.71
C ILE A 170 -14.48 -4.71 6.95
N LYS A 171 -13.87 -5.04 8.09
CA LYS A 171 -14.57 -5.30 9.37
C LYS A 171 -15.40 -4.10 9.84
N GLU A 172 -15.02 -2.87 9.52
CA GLU A 172 -15.80 -1.67 9.86
C GLU A 172 -17.18 -1.66 9.19
N TRP A 173 -17.36 -2.38 8.09
CA TRP A 173 -18.64 -2.43 7.38
C TRP A 173 -19.60 -3.50 7.91
N ASN A 174 -19.25 -4.26 8.95
CA ASN A 174 -20.00 -5.45 9.40
C ASN A 174 -21.49 -5.17 9.74
N ASN A 175 -21.83 -3.91 10.04
CA ASN A 175 -23.20 -3.47 10.29
C ASN A 175 -24.04 -3.23 9.01
N GLY A 176 -23.47 -3.48 7.83
CA GLY A 176 -24.14 -3.49 6.53
C GLY A 176 -24.46 -2.12 5.92
N ARG A 177 -24.83 -1.12 6.73
CA ARG A 177 -25.36 0.17 6.24
C ARG A 177 -24.35 1.30 6.18
N LYS A 178 -23.39 1.29 7.09
CA LYS A 178 -22.32 2.29 7.18
C LYS A 178 -21.08 1.68 7.81
N ALA A 179 -19.92 2.16 7.39
CA ALA A 179 -18.69 1.95 8.14
C ALA A 179 -18.91 2.44 9.58
N THR A 180 -18.67 1.56 10.54
CA THR A 180 -18.60 1.88 11.95
C THR A 180 -17.13 1.94 12.29
N PRO A 181 -16.56 3.14 12.54
CA PRO A 181 -15.13 3.27 12.80
C PRO A 181 -14.73 2.39 13.98
N LEU A 182 -13.91 1.37 13.71
CA LEU A 182 -13.31 0.54 14.74
C LEU A 182 -11.93 1.13 15.05
N ALA A 183 -11.59 1.21 16.33
CA ALA A 183 -10.25 1.66 16.70
C ALA A 183 -9.22 0.70 16.11
N PHE A 184 -8.31 1.23 15.27
CA PHE A 184 -7.15 0.49 14.78
C PHE A 184 -6.07 0.48 15.86
N THR A 185 -6.33 -0.26 16.94
CA THR A 185 -5.39 -0.39 18.06
C THR A 185 -4.27 -1.37 17.70
N GLU A 186 -3.13 -1.24 18.38
CA GLU A 186 -2.00 -2.13 18.14
C GLU A 186 -2.35 -3.59 18.39
N ASP A 187 -3.14 -3.89 19.43
CA ASP A 187 -3.48 -5.27 19.78
C ASP A 187 -4.35 -5.94 18.70
N ILE A 188 -5.37 -5.22 18.22
CA ILE A 188 -6.25 -5.70 17.14
C ILE A 188 -5.46 -5.88 15.84
N ALA A 189 -4.68 -4.87 15.47
CA ALA A 189 -3.90 -4.88 14.25
C ALA A 189 -2.80 -5.97 14.29
N LYS A 190 -2.18 -6.20 15.45
CA LYS A 190 -1.16 -7.24 15.64
C LYS A 190 -1.71 -8.64 15.44
N GLN A 191 -2.92 -8.91 15.90
CA GLN A 191 -3.55 -10.22 15.71
C GLN A 191 -3.76 -10.52 14.22
N SER A 192 -4.38 -9.59 13.49
CA SER A 192 -4.57 -9.71 12.04
C SER A 192 -3.23 -9.79 11.29
N TYR A 193 -2.25 -8.96 11.67
CA TYR A 193 -0.92 -8.98 11.07
C TYR A 193 -0.24 -10.33 11.23
N ASN A 194 -0.24 -10.90 12.43
CA ASN A 194 0.36 -12.19 12.71
C ASN A 194 -0.37 -13.33 11.99
N HIS A 195 -1.69 -13.26 11.87
CA HIS A 195 -2.47 -14.22 11.10
C HIS A 195 -2.03 -14.24 9.63
N HIS A 196 -1.96 -13.08 8.98
CA HIS A 196 -1.55 -12.98 7.58
C HIS A 196 -0.07 -13.32 7.36
N LEU A 197 0.80 -12.95 8.31
CA LEU A 197 2.19 -13.38 8.29
C LEU A 197 2.32 -14.91 8.42
N GLY A 198 1.50 -15.54 9.26
CA GLY A 198 1.41 -16.99 9.38
C GLY A 198 0.99 -17.65 8.05
N ASN A 199 -0.04 -17.13 7.40
CA ASN A 199 -0.49 -17.58 6.08
C ASN A 199 0.62 -17.45 5.04
N TRP A 200 1.33 -16.32 5.03
CA TRP A 200 2.48 -16.11 4.16
C TRP A 200 3.60 -17.12 4.43
N ASN A 201 3.93 -17.38 5.69
CA ASN A 201 5.00 -18.32 6.04
C ASN A 201 4.67 -19.74 5.58
N ILE A 202 3.42 -20.19 5.73
CA ILE A 202 2.96 -21.48 5.20
C ILE A 202 3.10 -21.52 3.68
N LEU A 203 2.73 -20.43 2.99
CA LEU A 203 2.88 -20.33 1.54
C LEU A 203 4.35 -20.33 1.10
N ALA A 204 5.22 -19.64 1.83
CA ALA A 204 6.65 -19.56 1.55
C ALA A 204 7.36 -20.90 1.79
N GLU A 205 6.93 -21.66 2.81
CA GLU A 205 7.42 -23.00 3.08
C GLU A 205 7.01 -23.98 1.95
N LYS A 206 5.74 -23.93 1.53
CA LYS A 206 5.21 -24.81 0.47
C LYS A 206 5.62 -24.40 -0.94
N SER A 207 5.85 -23.12 -1.19
CA SER A 207 6.15 -22.56 -2.51
C SER A 207 7.15 -21.38 -2.43
N PRO A 208 8.42 -21.66 -2.08
CA PRO A 208 9.44 -20.61 -1.87
C PRO A 208 9.80 -19.86 -3.16
N LYS A 209 9.81 -20.54 -4.30
CA LYS A 209 10.09 -19.91 -5.60
C LYS A 209 8.99 -18.92 -5.99
N TRP A 210 7.73 -19.31 -5.80
CA TRP A 210 6.59 -18.46 -6.11
C TRP A 210 6.60 -17.22 -5.23
N THR A 211 6.81 -17.36 -3.91
CA THR A 211 6.80 -16.21 -2.99
C THR A 211 7.92 -15.21 -3.25
N SER A 212 9.11 -15.68 -3.64
CA SER A 212 10.21 -14.79 -4.07
C SER A 212 9.89 -14.07 -5.37
N PHE A 213 9.38 -14.80 -6.38
CA PHE A 213 9.01 -14.22 -7.68
C PHE A 213 7.86 -13.21 -7.55
N TRP A 214 6.85 -13.54 -6.75
CA TRP A 214 5.64 -12.73 -6.61
C TRP A 214 5.93 -11.33 -6.04
N ARG A 215 6.83 -11.19 -5.06
CA ARG A 215 7.19 -9.86 -4.51
C ARG A 215 7.85 -8.96 -5.56
N GLN A 216 8.69 -9.54 -6.41
CA GLN A 216 9.31 -8.83 -7.53
C GLN A 216 8.28 -8.46 -8.60
N LYS A 217 7.37 -9.38 -8.93
CA LYS A 217 6.25 -9.12 -9.86
C LYS A 217 5.36 -7.99 -9.36
N LEU A 218 5.03 -8.00 -8.07
CA LEU A 218 4.23 -6.95 -7.43
C LEU A 218 4.94 -5.59 -7.47
N LEU A 219 6.24 -5.54 -7.12
CA LEU A 219 7.02 -4.32 -7.22
C LEU A 219 7.08 -3.79 -8.65
N LYS A 220 7.31 -4.68 -9.64
CA LYS A 220 7.33 -4.29 -11.05
C LYS A 220 5.99 -3.66 -11.46
N ARG A 221 4.87 -4.28 -11.09
CA ARG A 221 3.54 -3.72 -11.35
C ARG A 221 3.38 -2.31 -10.75
N ILE A 222 3.79 -2.14 -9.50
CA ILE A 222 3.75 -0.85 -8.80
C ILE A 222 4.55 0.22 -9.54
N LEU A 223 5.75 -0.12 -10.02
CA LEU A 223 6.63 0.81 -10.73
C LEU A 223 6.12 1.10 -12.16
N THR A 224 5.60 0.10 -12.88
CA THR A 224 5.01 0.30 -14.21
C THR A 224 3.75 1.17 -14.17
N ASN A 225 2.90 1.01 -13.17
CA ASN A 225 1.73 1.89 -12.98
C ASN A 225 2.15 3.37 -12.80
N GLN A 226 3.36 3.64 -12.32
CA GLN A 226 3.90 5.00 -12.25
C GLN A 226 4.40 5.49 -13.60
N GLU A 227 5.05 4.61 -14.37
CA GLU A 227 5.52 4.90 -15.73
C GLU A 227 4.35 5.19 -16.67
N ASP A 228 3.23 4.45 -16.60
CA ASP A 228 2.05 4.69 -17.42
C ASP A 228 1.35 6.03 -17.11
N VAL A 229 1.44 6.51 -15.87
CA VAL A 229 0.93 7.85 -15.47
C VAL A 229 1.81 8.99 -16.01
N TYR A 230 3.08 8.70 -16.32
CA TYR A 230 4.04 9.61 -16.94
C TYR A 230 4.52 9.14 -18.32
N GLY A 231 3.71 8.30 -18.98
CA GLY A 231 4.08 7.63 -20.23
C GLY A 231 4.61 8.67 -21.21
N ASP A 232 5.81 8.38 -21.72
CA ASP A 232 6.57 9.16 -22.68
C ASP A 232 5.69 10.10 -23.53
N SER A 233 5.65 11.37 -23.14
CA SER A 233 4.95 12.42 -23.90
C SER A 233 5.70 12.76 -25.21
N SER A 234 6.59 11.88 -25.67
CA SER A 234 7.27 11.98 -26.94
C SER A 234 7.01 10.74 -27.81
N ASN A 235 6.29 10.98 -28.91
CA ASN A 235 6.18 10.17 -30.13
C ASN A 235 4.95 9.28 -30.35
N GLY A 236 3.90 9.36 -29.52
CA GLY A 236 2.56 8.91 -29.89
C GLY A 236 1.69 10.09 -30.31
N SER A 237 1.31 10.20 -31.58
CA SER A 237 0.21 11.09 -31.95
C SER A 237 -1.07 10.56 -31.28
N ASP A 238 -1.63 11.29 -30.32
CA ASP A 238 -2.92 11.00 -29.66
C ASP A 238 -4.12 10.98 -30.64
N LEU A 239 -3.86 11.17 -31.93
CA LEU A 239 -4.82 11.18 -33.02
C LEU A 239 -4.68 9.94 -33.92
N ALA A 240 -3.98 8.89 -33.47
CA ALA A 240 -3.89 7.62 -34.17
C ALA A 240 -5.27 6.94 -34.25
N GLY A 241 -6.04 7.29 -35.29
CA GLY A 241 -7.41 6.85 -35.52
C GLY A 241 -8.35 7.96 -36.03
N VAL A 242 -7.92 9.21 -36.03
CA VAL A 242 -8.66 10.32 -36.62
C VAL A 242 -8.46 10.32 -38.14
N ASP A 243 -9.56 10.22 -38.90
CA ASP A 243 -9.56 10.41 -40.34
C ASP A 243 -9.60 11.92 -40.65
N PHE A 244 -8.42 12.51 -40.76
CA PHE A 244 -8.27 13.94 -41.05
C PHE A 244 -8.88 14.34 -42.41
N GLY A 245 -8.97 13.41 -43.37
CA GLY A 245 -9.64 13.66 -44.64
C GLY A 245 -11.15 13.83 -44.49
N GLN A 246 -11.77 13.08 -43.57
CA GLN A 246 -13.18 13.27 -43.22
C GLN A 246 -13.43 14.59 -42.47
N LEU A 247 -12.52 14.98 -41.57
CA LEU A 247 -12.64 16.25 -40.85
C LEU A 247 -12.54 17.45 -41.79
N ASP A 248 -11.61 17.42 -42.75
CA ASP A 248 -11.48 18.49 -43.76
C ASP A 248 -12.67 18.53 -44.71
N ALA A 249 -13.24 17.37 -45.07
CA ALA A 249 -14.45 17.31 -45.89
C ALA A 249 -15.69 17.89 -45.18
N LEU A 250 -15.84 17.63 -43.87
CA LEU A 250 -16.90 18.22 -43.05
C LEU A 250 -16.74 19.73 -42.91
N ALA A 251 -15.52 20.21 -42.64
CA ALA A 251 -15.24 21.65 -42.53
C ALA A 251 -15.48 22.38 -43.85
N THR A 252 -15.09 21.78 -44.98
CA THR A 252 -15.32 22.37 -46.32
C THR A 252 -16.81 22.42 -46.67
N ALA A 253 -17.59 21.41 -46.26
CA ALA A 253 -19.04 21.41 -46.44
C ALA A 253 -19.73 22.51 -45.61
N GLU A 254 -19.34 22.69 -44.34
CA GLU A 254 -19.87 23.76 -43.48
C GLU A 254 -19.47 25.17 -43.96
N MET A 255 -18.24 25.34 -44.46
CA MET A 255 -17.82 26.63 -45.04
C MET A 255 -18.50 26.94 -46.38
N GLY A 256 -18.74 25.92 -47.22
CA GLY A 256 -19.48 26.07 -48.47
C GLY A 256 -20.96 26.42 -48.27
N GLU A 257 -21.57 25.98 -47.18
CA GLU A 257 -22.95 26.36 -46.81
C GLU A 257 -23.06 27.77 -46.23
N GLN A 258 -21.98 28.31 -45.63
CA GLN A 258 -21.95 29.71 -45.16
C GLN A 258 -21.68 30.73 -46.28
N GLU A 259 -21.08 30.32 -47.40
CA GLU A 259 -20.87 31.18 -48.58
C GLU A 259 -22.05 31.13 -49.58
N ALA A 260 -23.03 30.23 -49.38
CA ALA A 260 -24.22 30.09 -50.22
C ALA A 260 -25.53 30.60 -49.56
N SER A 261 -25.45 31.22 -48.38
CA SER A 261 -26.54 31.99 -47.74
C SER A 261 -26.29 33.48 -47.80
#